data_AF-A0A2M9Q9X7-F1
#
_entry.id   AF-A0A2M9Q9X7-F1
#
_cell.length_a   1.000
_cell.length_b   1.000
_cell.length_c   1.000
_cell.angle_alpha   90.00
_cell.angle_beta   90.00
_cell.angle_gamma   90.00
#
_symmetry.space_group_name_H-M   'P 1'
#
loop_
_entity.id
_entity.type
_entity.pdbx_description
1 polymer ?
#
loop_
_entity_poly.entity_id
_entity_poly.type
_entity_poly.pdbx_seq_one_letter_code
_entity_poly.pdbx_strand_id
1 'polypeptide(L)'
;MTNHSVEAIRTVEFKDNTASGAAGQLVKVPGLIEAVKLIITKKKEEMAFVTVSDELGTSSVTVFSAVYNKTKQLLKEGNLILVDGKVELKYNKKSIIANKITMSQ
;
A
#
# COMPACT_ATOMS: atom_id res chain seq x y z
N MET A 1 -15.38 -20.78 -18.57
CA MET A 1 -15.68 -19.76 -17.53
C MET A 1 -14.41 -19.60 -16.73
N THR A 2 -13.70 -18.49 -16.95
CA THR A 2 -12.30 -18.31 -16.56
C THR A 2 -12.17 -18.39 -15.04
N ASN A 3 -11.49 -19.43 -14.60
CA ASN A 3 -11.06 -19.64 -13.22
C ASN A 3 -10.30 -18.37 -12.79
N HIS A 4 -10.89 -17.56 -11.93
CA HIS A 4 -10.13 -16.60 -11.16
C HIS A 4 -9.37 -17.39 -10.10
N SER A 5 -8.26 -17.99 -10.52
CA SER A 5 -7.20 -18.46 -9.63
C SER A 5 -6.71 -17.27 -8.82
N VAL A 6 -7.32 -17.04 -7.66
CA VAL A 6 -6.71 -16.26 -6.58
C VAL A 6 -5.73 -17.17 -5.84
N GLU A 7 -4.77 -17.71 -6.59
CA GLU A 7 -3.65 -18.42 -6.00
C GLU A 7 -2.78 -17.42 -5.24
N ALA A 8 -2.69 -17.68 -3.94
CA ALA A 8 -1.60 -17.29 -3.07
C ALA A 8 -1.15 -15.83 -3.21
N ILE A 9 -1.86 -14.92 -2.54
CA ILE A 9 -1.17 -13.80 -1.89
C ILE A 9 -0.29 -14.45 -0.81
N ARG A 10 0.89 -14.90 -1.21
CA ARG A 10 1.96 -15.33 -0.30
C ARG A 10 2.12 -14.18 0.66
N THR A 11 1.87 -14.46 1.93
CA THR A 11 2.21 -13.55 3.01
C THR A 11 3.70 -13.39 2.94
N VAL A 12 4.14 -12.33 2.27
CA VAL A 12 5.51 -11.86 2.35
C VAL A 12 5.71 -11.49 3.80
N GLU A 13 6.42 -12.37 4.50
CA GLU A 13 6.91 -12.13 5.85
C GLU A 13 7.89 -10.97 5.73
N PHE A 14 7.40 -9.77 6.00
CA PHE A 14 8.24 -8.59 6.18
C PHE A 14 9.20 -8.89 7.33
N LYS A 15 10.44 -9.26 6.99
CA LYS A 15 11.52 -9.37 7.97
C LYS A 15 11.94 -7.95 8.35
N ASP A 16 11.99 -7.78 9.66
CA ASP A 16 12.44 -6.61 10.42
C ASP A 16 11.42 -5.50 10.74
N ASN A 17 10.84 -5.70 11.95
CA ASN A 17 10.32 -4.71 12.90
C ASN A 17 8.82 -4.35 12.90
N THR A 18 7.94 -5.34 13.06
CA THR A 18 7.21 -5.64 14.32
C THR A 18 6.27 -6.83 14.07
N ALA A 19 6.08 -7.64 15.10
CA ALA A 19 5.49 -8.97 15.05
C ALA A 19 4.07 -9.07 14.43
N SER A 20 3.90 -10.09 13.59
CA SER A 20 2.61 -10.76 13.32
C SER A 20 1.59 -9.95 12.52
N GLY A 21 1.63 -10.09 11.17
CA GLY A 21 0.72 -9.47 10.20
C GLY A 21 -0.77 -9.81 10.37
N ALA A 22 -1.33 -9.36 11.49
CA ALA A 22 -2.72 -9.39 11.84
C ALA A 22 -3.40 -8.11 11.36
N ALA A 23 -4.66 -8.23 10.91
CA ALA A 23 -5.49 -7.07 10.64
C ALA A 23 -5.49 -6.16 11.88
N GLY A 24 -5.10 -4.90 11.73
CA GLY A 24 -4.96 -4.01 12.87
C GLY A 24 -3.55 -3.49 13.11
N GLN A 25 -2.53 -4.21 12.65
CA GLN A 25 -1.15 -3.91 13.00
C GLN A 25 -0.61 -2.70 12.24
N LEU A 26 0.15 -1.85 12.93
CA LEU A 26 0.95 -0.80 12.31
C LEU A 26 2.23 -1.41 11.74
N VAL A 27 2.53 -1.07 10.48
CA VAL A 27 3.68 -1.59 9.74
C VAL A 27 4.37 -0.46 8.99
N LYS A 28 5.68 -0.62 8.76
CA LYS A 28 6.48 0.25 7.91
C LYS A 28 7.01 -0.59 6.75
N VAL A 29 6.69 -0.17 5.52
CA VAL A 29 7.04 -0.96 4.33
C VAL A 29 7.79 -0.06 3.35
N PRO A 30 9.09 -0.30 3.09
CA PRO A 30 9.76 0.29 1.94
C PRO A 30 9.22 -0.35 0.66
N GLY A 31 9.11 0.42 -0.41
CA GLY A 31 8.70 -0.12 -1.69
C GLY A 31 8.88 0.87 -2.84
N LEU A 32 9.13 0.31 -4.01
CA LEU A 32 9.14 1.03 -5.28
C LEU A 32 7.70 1.22 -5.75
N ILE A 33 7.33 2.44 -6.13
CA ILE A 33 6.01 2.71 -6.71
C ILE A 33 5.98 2.18 -8.14
N GLU A 34 5.17 1.16 -8.38
CA GLU A 34 4.95 0.57 -9.71
C GLU A 34 3.82 1.28 -10.46
N ALA A 35 2.75 1.66 -9.74
CA ALA A 35 1.59 2.29 -10.34
C ALA A 35 0.85 3.17 -9.32
N VAL A 36 0.32 4.30 -9.80
CA VAL A 36 -0.54 5.20 -9.00
C VAL A 36 -1.89 5.40 -9.68
N LYS A 37 -2.95 4.89 -9.05
CA LYS A 37 -4.32 5.07 -9.52
C LYS A 37 -5.04 6.12 -8.67
N LEU A 38 -5.23 7.30 -9.22
CA LEU A 38 -6.05 8.35 -8.61
C LEU A 38 -7.53 7.94 -8.63
N ILE A 39 -8.23 8.16 -7.52
CA ILE A 39 -9.67 8.00 -7.39
C ILE A 39 -10.24 9.25 -6.76
N ILE A 40 -11.28 9.81 -7.38
CA ILE A 40 -12.05 10.91 -6.80
C ILE A 40 -13.23 10.30 -6.05
N THR A 41 -13.33 10.59 -4.76
CA THR A 41 -14.42 10.13 -3.92
C THR A 41 -15.72 10.88 -4.27
N LYS A 42 -16.88 10.34 -3.83
CA LYS A 42 -18.18 11.02 -3.98
C LYS A 42 -18.21 12.42 -3.35
N LYS A 43 -17.34 12.68 -2.37
CA LYS A 43 -17.20 13.98 -1.71
C LYS A 43 -16.25 14.95 -2.45
N LYS A 44 -15.85 14.62 -3.69
CA LYS A 44 -14.85 15.35 -4.49
C LYS A 44 -13.46 15.44 -3.84
N GLU A 45 -13.12 14.51 -2.96
CA GLU A 45 -11.78 14.42 -2.40
C GLU A 45 -10.94 13.41 -3.19
N GLU A 46 -9.67 13.76 -3.44
CA GLU A 46 -8.72 12.92 -4.18
C GLU A 46 -8.05 11.91 -3.25
N MET A 47 -8.16 10.62 -3.58
CA MET A 47 -7.43 9.53 -2.94
C MET A 47 -6.62 8.78 -4.00
N ALA A 48 -5.69 7.93 -3.59
CA ALA A 48 -4.93 7.10 -4.52
C ALA A 48 -4.83 5.65 -4.05
N PHE A 49 -4.91 4.72 -5.00
CA PHE A 49 -4.42 3.36 -4.84
C PHE A 49 -3.03 3.29 -5.44
N VAL A 50 -2.06 2.94 -4.62
CA VAL A 50 -0.65 2.86 -5.00
C VAL A 50 -0.25 1.39 -4.95
N THR A 51 0.31 0.89 -6.05
CA THR A 51 0.95 -0.42 -6.07
C THR A 51 2.42 -0.22 -5.76
N VAL A 52 2.90 -0.85 -4.69
CA VAL A 52 4.31 -0.86 -4.34
C VAL A 52 4.88 -2.25 -4.51
N SER A 53 6.11 -2.36 -5.02
CA SER A 53 6.85 -3.62 -5.10
C SER A 53 8.10 -3.57 -4.25
N ASP A 54 8.42 -4.72 -3.67
CA ASP A 54 9.67 -4.99 -2.97
C ASP A 54 10.24 -6.34 -3.48
N GLU A 55 11.42 -6.73 -3.01
CA GLU A 55 12.09 -7.99 -3.38
C GLU A 55 11.21 -9.23 -3.14
N LEU A 56 10.28 -9.12 -2.19
CA LEU A 56 9.38 -10.21 -1.81
C LEU A 56 8.11 -10.27 -2.67
N GLY A 57 7.74 -9.19 -3.36
CA GLY A 57 6.54 -9.12 -4.20
C GLY A 57 5.83 -7.76 -4.18
N THR A 58 4.61 -7.72 -4.69
CA THR A 58 3.80 -6.50 -4.80
C THR A 58 2.74 -6.39 -3.71
N SER A 59 2.56 -5.20 -3.14
CA SER A 59 1.54 -4.87 -2.16
C SER A 59 0.69 -3.66 -2.59
N SER A 60 -0.59 -3.69 -2.27
CA SER A 60 -1.51 -2.58 -2.55
C SER A 60 -1.66 -1.67 -1.34
N VAL A 61 -1.42 -0.38 -1.56
CA VAL A 61 -1.51 0.67 -0.55
C VAL A 61 -2.68 1.60 -0.89
N THR A 62 -3.58 1.77 0.06
CA THR A 62 -4.67 2.75 -0.02
C THR A 62 -4.23 4.04 0.65
N VAL A 63 -4.20 5.13 -0.11
CA VAL A 63 -3.83 6.47 0.37
C VAL A 63 -5.09 7.33 0.38
N PHE A 64 -5.65 7.57 1.55
CA PHE A 64 -6.80 8.47 1.72
C PHE A 64 -6.42 9.93 1.48
N SER A 65 -7.42 10.76 1.20
CA SER A 65 -7.25 12.15 0.79
C SER A 65 -6.40 12.98 1.74
N ALA A 66 -6.52 12.76 3.06
CA ALA A 66 -5.73 13.45 4.06
C ALA A 66 -4.21 13.21 3.91
N VAL A 67 -3.82 12.00 3.52
CA VAL A 67 -2.41 11.63 3.31
C VAL A 67 -2.00 12.00 1.89
N TYR A 68 -2.83 11.70 0.89
CA TYR A 68 -2.58 11.99 -0.51
C TYR A 68 -2.25 13.47 -0.74
N ASN A 69 -3.04 14.39 -0.17
CA ASN A 69 -2.81 15.82 -0.31
C ASN A 69 -1.42 16.26 0.19
N LYS A 70 -0.87 15.59 1.20
CA LYS A 70 0.45 15.87 1.77
C LYS A 70 1.59 15.20 0.98
N THR A 71 1.31 14.06 0.35
CA THR A 71 2.33 13.18 -0.22
C THR A 71 2.25 13.05 -1.74
N LYS A 72 1.32 13.75 -2.41
CA LYS A 72 1.10 13.70 -3.87
C LYS A 72 2.37 13.87 -4.71
N GLN A 73 3.32 14.67 -4.24
CA GLN A 73 4.58 14.92 -4.95
C GLN A 73 5.51 13.71 -4.92
N LEU A 74 5.37 12.85 -3.90
CA LEU A 74 6.14 11.62 -3.71
C LEU A 74 5.52 10.43 -4.44
N LEU A 75 4.20 10.47 -4.70
CA LEU A 75 3.45 9.41 -5.35
C LEU A 75 3.63 9.45 -6.87
N LYS A 76 4.82 9.06 -7.33
CA LYS A 76 5.16 8.92 -8.75
C LYS A 76 5.78 7.56 -9.00
N GLU A 77 5.45 6.97 -10.13
CA GLU A 77 6.03 5.71 -10.57
C GLU A 77 7.56 5.83 -10.63
N GLY A 78 8.25 4.78 -10.17
CA GLY A 78 9.72 4.74 -10.05
C GLY A 78 10.28 5.38 -8.76
N ASN A 79 9.47 6.01 -7.92
CA ASN A 79 9.96 6.52 -6.63
C ASN A 79 10.05 5.40 -5.59
N LEU A 80 11.16 5.39 -4.85
CA LEU A 80 11.29 4.61 -3.62
C LEU A 80 10.69 5.38 -2.44
N ILE A 81 9.69 4.79 -1.81
CA ILE A 81 8.99 5.37 -0.67
C ILE A 81 8.99 4.42 0.53
N LEU A 82 8.90 5.00 1.71
CA LEU A 82 8.59 4.30 2.95
C LEU A 82 7.15 4.60 3.33
N VAL A 83 6.34 3.55 3.42
CA VAL A 83 4.92 3.62 3.80
C VAL A 83 4.78 3.23 5.25
N ASP A 84 4.41 4.20 6.10
CA ASP A 84 3.96 3.97 7.46
C ASP A 84 2.44 3.80 7.42
N GLY A 85 1.93 2.62 7.75
CA GLY A 85 0.53 2.31 7.58
C GLY A 85 0.01 1.25 8.53
N LYS A 86 -1.25 0.87 8.30
CA LYS A 86 -1.94 -0.18 9.04
C LYS A 86 -2.35 -1.30 8.08
N VAL A 87 -2.11 -2.55 8.46
CA VAL A 87 -2.56 -3.72 7.70
C VAL A 87 -4.07 -3.88 7.87
N GLU A 88 -4.78 -3.90 6.74
CA GLU A 88 -6.20 -4.21 6.64
C GLU A 88 -6.37 -5.49 5.82
N LEU A 89 -7.16 -6.44 6.34
CA LEU A 89 -7.65 -7.57 5.56
C LEU A 89 -9.10 -7.32 5.19
N LYS A 90 -9.37 -7.27 3.88
CA LYS A 90 -10.71 -7.09 3.35
C LYS A 90 -10.95 -8.11 2.26
N TYR A 91 -12.03 -8.90 2.37
CA TYR A 91 -12.37 -9.97 1.42
C TYR A 91 -11.20 -10.93 1.12
N ASN A 92 -10.47 -11.34 2.17
CA ASN A 92 -9.28 -12.20 2.06
C ASN A 92 -8.10 -11.59 1.27
N LYS A 93 -8.13 -10.29 0.98
CA LYS A 93 -7.00 -9.53 0.40
C LYS A 93 -6.35 -8.68 1.47
N LYS A 94 -5.02 -8.77 1.57
CA LYS A 94 -4.20 -7.89 2.41
C LYS A 94 -3.98 -6.57 1.67
N SER A 95 -4.23 -5.47 2.37
CA SER A 95 -3.97 -4.12 1.88
C SER A 95 -3.42 -3.27 3.01
N ILE A 96 -2.62 -2.26 2.68
CA ILE A 96 -2.05 -1.35 3.67
C ILE A 96 -2.77 -0.02 3.55
N ILE A 97 -3.28 0.51 4.65
CA ILE A 97 -3.78 1.87 4.71
C ILE A 97 -2.61 2.77 5.11
N ALA A 98 -2.17 3.65 4.20
CA ALA A 98 -1.09 4.57 4.48
C ALA A 98 -1.57 5.66 5.46
N ASN A 99 -0.83 5.84 6.55
CA ASN A 99 -0.99 6.95 7.49
C ASN A 99 0.02 8.06 7.21
N LYS A 100 1.24 7.68 6.79
CA LYS A 100 2.32 8.61 6.43
C LYS A 100 3.17 7.98 5.34
N ILE A 101 3.63 8.80 4.39
CA ILE A 101 4.53 8.39 3.33
C ILE A 101 5.72 9.34 3.34
N THR A 102 6.92 8.78 3.33
CA THR A 102 8.18 9.52 3.27
C THR A 102 9.04 8.99 2.13
N MET A 103 9.85 9.87 1.54
CA MET A 103 10.83 9.46 0.53
C MET A 103 11.94 8.65 1.22
N SER A 104 12.29 7.50 0.67
CA SER A 104 13.49 6.77 1.11
C SER A 104 14.68 7.44 0.43
N GLN A 105 15.54 8.09 1.22
CA GLN A 105 16.79 8.69 0.74
C GLN A 105 17.92 7.67 0.73
#